data_AF-A0A8S9L4Y1-F1
#
_entry.id   AF-A0A8S9L4Y1-F1
#
_cell.length_a   1.000
_cell.length_b   1.000
_cell.length_c   1.000
_cell.angle_alpha   90.00
_cell.angle_beta   90.00
_cell.angle_gamma   90.00
#
_symmetry.space_group_name_H-M   'P 1'
#
loop_
_entity.id
_entity.type
_entity.pdbx_description
1 polymer ?
#
loop_
_entity_poly.entity_id
_entity_poly.type
_entity_poly.pdbx_seq_one_letter_code
_entity_poly.pdbx_strand_id
1 'polypeptide(L)'
;MAGRFDRAGEVKAFDEMKIGVKGLVDNGITKIPRIFHNPQATVTNPKPPSTLTIPTIDLGGGVFESTVTRKEVTEKVKGAMEKFGFFQAINHGIPLEVLEKMKDGIPLSFSFFFIVAKL
;
A
#
# COMPACT_ATOMS: atom_id res chain seq x y z
N MET A 1 -25.21 31.22 5.24
CA MET A 1 -24.91 31.10 3.80
C MET A 1 -23.60 30.34 3.65
N ALA A 2 -23.65 29.06 3.29
CA ALA A 2 -22.41 28.34 2.96
C ALA A 2 -21.97 28.85 1.58
N GLY A 3 -20.84 29.56 1.54
CA GLY A 3 -20.23 29.99 0.29
C GLY A 3 -20.00 28.77 -0.62
N ARG A 4 -20.18 28.97 -1.93
CA ARG A 4 -19.97 27.95 -2.96
C ARG A 4 -18.57 27.36 -2.78
N PHE A 5 -18.50 26.06 -2.50
CA PHE A 5 -17.23 25.35 -2.37
C PHE A 5 -16.55 25.26 -3.75
N ASP A 6 -15.48 26.02 -3.93
CA ASP A 6 -14.64 25.96 -5.12
C ASP A 6 -13.47 24.99 -4.88
N ARG A 7 -13.75 23.70 -5.11
CA ARG A 7 -12.74 22.64 -4.98
C ARG A 7 -11.52 22.91 -5.85
N ALA A 8 -11.70 23.46 -7.05
CA ALA A 8 -10.60 23.70 -7.98
C ALA A 8 -9.65 24.78 -7.46
N GLY A 9 -10.19 25.87 -6.92
CA GLY A 9 -9.40 26.92 -6.27
C GLY A 9 -8.64 26.42 -5.04
N GLU A 10 -9.27 25.64 -4.16
CA GLU A 10 -8.60 25.08 -2.98
C GLU A 10 -7.50 24.06 -3.34
N VAL A 11 -7.71 23.22 -4.35
CA VAL A 11 -6.67 22.30 -4.85
C VAL A 11 -5.48 23.09 -5.41
N LYS A 12 -5.75 24.14 -6.20
CA LYS A 12 -4.70 24.99 -6.75
C LYS A 12 -3.89 25.67 -5.65
N ALA A 13 -4.56 26.26 -4.65
CA ALA A 13 -3.88 26.90 -3.52
C ALA A 13 -3.02 25.91 -2.73
N PHE A 14 -3.52 24.69 -2.51
CA PHE A 14 -2.75 23.62 -1.87
C PHE A 14 -1.52 23.20 -2.68
N ASP A 15 -1.67 23.01 -3.99
CA ASP A 15 -0.55 22.65 -4.89
C ASP A 15 0.50 23.77 -4.98
N GLU A 16 0.09 25.03 -4.83
CA GLU A 16 0.98 26.20 -4.78
C GLU A 16 1.78 26.29 -3.47
N MET A 17 1.27 25.75 -2.36
CA MET A 17 2.02 25.69 -1.10
C MET A 17 3.24 24.77 -1.20
N LYS A 18 3.26 23.81 -2.13
CA LYS A 18 4.36 22.84 -2.36
C LYS A 18 4.80 22.05 -1.11
N ILE A 19 3.95 22.00 -0.09
CA ILE A 19 4.24 21.31 1.18
C ILE A 19 3.80 19.83 1.17
N GLY A 20 2.89 19.46 0.25
CA GLY A 20 2.28 18.14 0.20
C GLY A 20 1.43 17.81 1.45
N VAL A 21 0.87 16.61 1.50
CA VAL A 21 0.03 16.18 2.65
C VAL A 21 0.86 16.03 3.91
N LYS A 22 2.12 15.57 3.80
CA LYS A 22 3.05 15.51 4.93
C LYS A 22 3.26 16.88 5.57
N GLY A 23 3.44 17.92 4.76
CA GLY A 23 3.59 19.27 5.28
C GLY A 23 2.35 19.77 6.02
N LEU A 24 1.13 19.34 5.66
CA LEU A 24 -0.05 19.65 6.46
C LEU A 24 0.03 19.05 7.86
N VAL A 25 0.48 17.80 7.97
CA VAL A 25 0.66 17.09 9.25
C VAL A 25 1.74 17.78 10.08
N ASP A 26 2.89 18.09 9.48
CA ASP A 26 4.02 18.75 10.16
C ASP A 26 3.64 20.15 10.67
N ASN A 27 2.72 20.86 9.99
CA ASN A 27 2.17 22.15 10.42
C ASN A 27 1.05 22.04 11.47
N GLY A 28 0.70 20.82 11.91
CA GLY A 28 -0.22 20.62 13.03
C GLY A 28 -1.68 21.00 12.73
N ILE A 29 -2.15 20.77 11.50
CA ILE A 29 -3.55 21.06 11.16
C ILE A 29 -4.52 20.34 12.11
N THR A 30 -5.52 21.06 12.61
CA THR A 30 -6.55 20.51 13.50
C THR A 30 -7.78 20.00 12.75
N LYS A 31 -7.92 20.37 11.48
CA LYS A 31 -9.02 19.98 10.60
C LYS A 31 -8.49 19.60 9.23
N ILE A 32 -9.01 18.51 8.68
CA ILE A 32 -8.67 18.04 7.33
C ILE A 32 -9.30 19.00 6.30
N PRO A 33 -8.52 19.48 5.30
CA PRO A 33 -9.06 20.28 4.21
C PRO A 33 -10.14 19.52 3.43
N ARG A 34 -11.21 20.24 3.04
CA ARG A 34 -12.38 19.64 2.38
C ARG A 34 -12.07 18.99 1.04
N ILE A 35 -10.98 19.39 0.39
CA ILE A 35 -10.48 18.77 -0.85
C ILE A 35 -10.13 17.27 -0.70
N PHE A 36 -9.81 16.82 0.53
CA PHE A 36 -9.52 15.42 0.86
C PHE A 36 -10.76 14.65 1.35
N HIS A 37 -11.90 15.31 1.50
CA HIS A 37 -13.13 14.62 1.87
C HIS A 37 -13.65 13.85 0.65
N ASN A 38 -13.79 12.53 0.79
CA ASN A 38 -14.46 11.73 -0.21
C ASN A 38 -15.99 11.81 0.03
N PRO A 39 -16.77 12.46 -0.85
CA PRO A 39 -18.22 12.61 -0.66
C PRO A 39 -18.98 11.28 -0.73
N GLN A 40 -18.37 10.24 -1.33
CA GLN A 40 -18.93 8.89 -1.40
C GLN A 40 -18.37 7.94 -0.34
N ALA A 41 -17.43 8.39 0.49
CA ALA A 41 -17.02 7.60 1.63
C ALA A 41 -18.11 7.66 2.68
N THR A 42 -19.00 6.68 2.68
CA THR A 42 -19.66 6.28 3.92
C THR A 42 -18.54 5.84 4.84
N VAL A 43 -18.29 6.59 5.92
CA VAL A 43 -17.36 6.21 7.00
C VAL A 43 -17.98 5.06 7.81
N THR A 44 -18.42 4.03 7.12
CA THR A 44 -18.44 2.69 7.65
C THR A 44 -16.97 2.29 7.71
N ASN A 45 -16.46 2.04 8.90
CA ASN A 45 -15.23 1.28 9.08
C ASN A 45 -15.68 -0.19 9.18
N PRO A 46 -16.04 -0.86 8.06
CA PRO A 46 -16.52 -2.23 8.14
C PRO A 46 -15.40 -3.04 8.77
N LYS A 47 -15.68 -3.65 9.91
CA LYS A 47 -14.74 -4.60 10.50
C LYS A 47 -14.50 -5.67 9.43
N PRO A 48 -13.25 -5.85 8.97
CA PRO A 48 -12.98 -6.86 7.96
C PRO A 48 -13.47 -8.21 8.51
N PRO A 49 -14.06 -9.07 7.66
CA PRO A 49 -14.46 -10.39 8.09
C PRO A 49 -13.23 -11.10 8.67
N SER A 50 -13.33 -11.60 9.90
CA SER A 50 -12.24 -12.21 10.66
C SER A 50 -11.67 -13.50 10.05
N THR A 51 -12.21 -13.94 8.92
CA THR A 51 -11.86 -15.16 8.19
C THR A 51 -10.99 -14.93 6.96
N LEU A 52 -10.82 -13.67 6.53
CA LEU A 52 -10.11 -13.37 5.29
C LEU A 52 -8.61 -13.22 5.55
N THR A 53 -7.88 -14.33 5.40
CA THR A 53 -6.42 -14.36 5.49
C THR A 53 -5.82 -14.34 4.10
N ILE A 54 -4.93 -13.38 3.84
CA ILE A 54 -4.21 -13.26 2.56
C ILE A 54 -3.26 -14.46 2.43
N PRO A 55 -3.22 -15.14 1.27
CA PRO A 55 -2.29 -16.26 1.06
C PRO A 55 -0.84 -15.82 1.23
N THR A 56 -0.08 -16.56 2.02
CA THR A 56 1.39 -16.42 2.10
C THR A 56 2.03 -17.60 1.37
N ILE A 57 2.95 -17.31 0.44
CA ILE A 57 3.61 -18.29 -0.42
C ILE A 57 5.11 -18.24 -0.17
N ASP A 58 5.67 -19.40 0.19
CA ASP A 58 7.10 -19.60 0.29
C ASP A 58 7.70 -19.88 -1.09
N LEU A 59 8.68 -19.06 -1.49
CA LEU A 59 9.39 -19.17 -2.76
C LEU A 59 10.73 -19.93 -2.65
N GLY A 60 11.05 -20.50 -1.49
CA GLY A 60 12.19 -21.41 -1.31
C GLY A 60 13.57 -20.77 -1.49
N GLY A 61 13.69 -19.48 -1.27
CA GLY A 61 14.93 -18.72 -1.48
C GLY A 61 15.20 -18.33 -2.93
N GLY A 62 14.24 -18.52 -3.84
CA GLY A 62 14.41 -18.28 -5.28
C GLY A 62 15.24 -19.35 -6.00
N VAL A 63 15.70 -20.37 -5.28
CA VAL A 63 16.41 -21.52 -5.80
C VAL A 63 15.51 -22.75 -5.63
N PHE A 64 15.05 -23.31 -6.75
CA PHE A 64 14.25 -24.52 -6.73
C PHE A 64 15.16 -25.72 -7.02
N GLU A 65 15.39 -26.57 -6.01
CA GLU A 65 16.20 -27.79 -6.12
C GLU A 65 15.65 -28.78 -7.15
N SER A 66 14.34 -28.73 -7.44
CA SER A 66 13.70 -29.61 -8.42
C SER A 66 12.62 -28.92 -9.26
N THR A 67 12.33 -29.51 -10.43
CA THR A 67 11.21 -29.09 -11.30
C THR A 67 9.85 -29.30 -10.63
N VAL A 68 9.75 -30.29 -9.73
CA VAL A 68 8.55 -30.61 -8.96
C VAL A 68 8.25 -29.49 -7.96
N THR A 69 9.25 -29.06 -7.18
CA THR A 69 9.11 -27.96 -6.22
C THR A 69 8.71 -26.64 -6.88
N ARG A 70 9.23 -26.35 -8.08
CA ARG A 70 8.86 -25.15 -8.85
C ARG A 70 7.41 -25.20 -9.32
N LYS A 71 6.94 -26.36 -9.77
CA LYS A 71 5.56 -26.53 -10.25
C LYS A 71 4.56 -26.34 -9.12
N GLU A 72 4.82 -26.87 -7.94
CA GLU A 72 3.97 -26.70 -6.76
C GLU A 72 3.82 -25.23 -6.33
N VAL A 73 4.92 -24.49 -6.31
CA VAL A 73 4.88 -23.04 -6.01
C VAL A 73 4.12 -22.27 -7.09
N THR A 74 4.29 -22.65 -8.36
CA THR A 74 3.58 -22.03 -9.49
C THR A 74 2.06 -22.24 -9.38
N GLU A 75 1.61 -23.44 -9.01
CA GLU A 75 0.19 -23.72 -8.78
C GLU A 75 -0.38 -22.94 -7.59
N LYS A 76 0.40 -22.80 -6.49
CA LYS A 76 0.00 -21.95 -5.35
C LYS A 76 -0.17 -20.48 -5.76
N VAL A 77 0.78 -19.95 -6.54
CA VAL A 77 0.72 -18.57 -7.06
C VAL A 77 -0.51 -18.40 -7.94
N LYS A 78 -0.73 -19.32 -8.89
CA LYS A 78 -1.90 -19.30 -9.77
C LYS A 78 -3.20 -19.29 -8.96
N GLY A 79 -3.37 -20.19 -8.00
CA GLY A 79 -4.57 -20.26 -7.16
C GLY A 79 -4.79 -19.01 -6.32
N ALA A 80 -3.71 -18.39 -5.80
CA ALA A 80 -3.82 -17.15 -5.05
C ALA A 80 -4.21 -15.96 -5.95
N MET A 81 -3.64 -15.87 -7.15
CA MET A 81 -4.00 -14.83 -8.13
C MET A 81 -5.44 -14.96 -8.62
N GLU A 82 -5.90 -16.18 -8.91
CA GLU A 82 -7.28 -16.43 -9.35
C GLU A 82 -8.31 -16.10 -8.26
N LYS A 83 -8.01 -16.44 -7.00
CA LYS A 83 -8.97 -16.27 -5.89
C LYS A 83 -8.92 -14.89 -5.24
N PHE A 84 -7.73 -14.31 -5.09
CA PHE A 84 -7.52 -13.08 -4.32
C PHE A 84 -6.97 -11.94 -5.17
N GLY A 85 -6.31 -12.22 -6.30
CA GLY A 85 -5.62 -11.21 -7.12
C GLY A 85 -4.29 -10.74 -6.54
N PHE A 86 -3.91 -11.19 -5.34
CA PHE A 86 -2.65 -10.87 -4.67
C PHE A 86 -2.30 -11.92 -3.62
N PHE A 87 -1.04 -11.93 -3.20
CA PHE A 87 -0.49 -12.82 -2.16
C PHE A 87 0.74 -12.19 -1.51
N GLN A 88 1.13 -12.70 -0.35
CA GLN A 88 2.38 -12.37 0.31
C GLN A 88 3.44 -13.40 -0.06
N ALA A 89 4.61 -12.95 -0.51
CA ALA A 89 5.76 -13.83 -0.76
C ALA A 89 6.73 -13.81 0.43
N ILE A 90 7.20 -14.98 0.85
CA ILE A 90 8.29 -15.15 1.82
C ILE A 90 9.43 -15.97 1.19
N ASN A 91 10.63 -15.88 1.76
CA ASN A 91 11.84 -16.52 1.23
C ASN A 91 12.00 -16.28 -0.28
N HIS A 92 11.80 -15.05 -0.74
CA HIS A 92 11.85 -14.70 -2.17
C HIS A 92 13.28 -14.63 -2.73
N GLY A 93 14.31 -14.87 -1.91
CA GLY A 93 15.72 -14.83 -2.32
C GLY A 93 16.32 -13.42 -2.44
N ILE A 94 15.58 -12.37 -2.04
CA ILE A 94 16.09 -10.99 -2.00
C ILE A 94 16.69 -10.77 -0.62
N PRO A 95 17.96 -10.35 -0.51
CA PRO A 95 18.58 -10.09 0.78
C PRO A 95 17.84 -8.98 1.55
N LEU A 96 17.71 -9.17 2.87
CA LEU A 96 17.02 -8.22 3.75
C LEU A 96 17.66 -6.82 3.69
N GLU A 97 18.99 -6.75 3.57
CA GLU A 97 19.72 -5.47 3.46
C GLU A 97 19.24 -4.64 2.25
N VAL A 98 18.90 -5.29 1.13
CA VAL A 98 18.39 -4.60 -0.06
C VAL A 98 17.01 -4.02 0.20
N LEU A 99 16.15 -4.76 0.91
CA LEU A 99 14.82 -4.30 1.30
C LEU A 99 14.89 -3.14 2.29
N GLU A 100 15.83 -3.18 3.24
CA GLU A 100 16.06 -2.09 4.19
C GLU A 100 16.57 -0.84 3.50
N LYS A 101 17.62 -0.97 2.67
CA LYS A 101 18.14 0.15 1.86
C LYS A 101 17.06 0.75 0.95
N MET A 102 16.19 -0.08 0.40
CA MET A 102 15.07 0.39 -0.41
C MET A 102 14.10 1.23 0.43
N LYS A 103 13.72 0.77 1.61
CA LYS A 103 12.86 1.53 2.53
C LYS A 103 13.49 2.85 2.95
N ASP A 104 14.79 2.86 3.21
CA ASP A 104 15.53 4.06 3.60
C ASP A 104 15.71 5.03 2.42
N GLY A 105 15.82 4.49 1.21
CA GLY A 105 15.96 5.26 -0.03
C GLY A 105 14.66 5.87 -0.55
N ILE A 106 13.49 5.44 -0.06
CA ILE A 106 12.19 6.02 -0.43
C ILE A 106 11.91 7.23 0.47
N PRO A 107 11.79 8.45 -0.08
CA PRO A 107 11.32 9.58 0.70
C PRO A 107 9.92 9.26 1.23
N LEU A 108 9.68 9.47 2.53
CA LEU A 108 8.44 9.18 3.28
C LEU A 108 7.13 9.68 2.62
N SER A 109 7.22 10.52 1.59
CA SER A 109 6.13 10.93 0.70
C SER A 109 5.57 9.83 -0.22
N PHE A 110 6.29 8.72 -0.42
CA PHE A 110 5.95 7.68 -1.41
C PHE A 110 5.67 6.29 -0.82
N SER A 111 5.59 6.16 0.51
CA SER A 111 5.40 4.85 1.17
C SER A 111 4.08 4.14 0.88
N PHE A 112 3.18 4.71 0.07
CA PHE A 112 1.86 4.12 -0.22
C PHE A 112 1.91 2.85 -1.11
N PHE A 113 3.07 2.49 -1.68
CA PHE A 113 3.18 1.36 -2.63
C PHE A 113 3.97 0.14 -2.17
N PHE A 114 4.52 0.11 -0.95
CA PHE A 114 5.37 -1.00 -0.52
C PHE A 114 4.67 -1.93 0.47
N ILE A 115 3.72 -2.70 -0.07
CA ILE A 115 3.21 -3.95 0.53
C ILE A 115 4.01 -5.11 -0.08
N VAL A 116 5.34 -5.07 0.02
CA VAL A 116 6.17 -6.26 -0.17
C VAL A 116 7.29 -6.15 0.85
N ALA A 117 7.47 -7.20 1.65
CA ALA A 117 8.48 -7.33 2.70
C ALA A 117 8.18 -6.68 4.06
N LYS A 118 7.19 -7.26 4.75
CA LYS A 118 7.29 -7.42 6.21
C LYS A 118 6.58 -8.73 6.62
N LEU A 119 7.34 -9.81 6.68
CA LEU A 119 7.28 -10.83 7.73
C LEU A 119 8.73 -11.18 8.07
#